data_AF-A0A6A4BHJ4-F1
#
_entry.id   AF-A0A6A4BHJ4-F1
#
_cell.length_a   1.000
_cell.length_b   1.000
_cell.length_c   1.000
_cell.angle_alpha   90.00
_cell.angle_beta   90.00
_cell.angle_gamma   90.00
#
_symmetry.space_group_name_H-M   'P 1'
#
loop_
_entity.id
_entity.type
_entity.pdbx_description
1 polymer ?
#
loop_
_entity_poly.entity_id
_entity_poly.type
_entity_poly.pdbx_seq_one_letter_code
_entity_poly.pdbx_strand_id
1 'polypeptide(L)'
;MQFTQAEALELLALLSSFGKEALWVALLQAGCFETPERPLIPAVRLNLGAYCDANAELDFRFDVRGVRLLVRLFALPAVIGTESNDRCQAEEATALLLYRLSFLRRLHDMTSTFGRSRPALSRIFLWMGTCSIAII
;
A
#
# COMPACT_ATOMS: atom_id res chain seq x y z
N MET A 1 -6.32 -26.14 24.03
CA MET A 1 -7.40 -27.14 24.12
C MET A 1 -6.99 -28.36 23.31
N GLN A 2 -7.08 -29.56 23.85
CA GLN A 2 -6.89 -30.81 23.09
C GLN A 2 -8.27 -31.40 22.82
N PHE A 3 -8.64 -31.49 21.55
CA PHE A 3 -9.88 -32.15 21.14
C PHE A 3 -9.64 -33.67 21.08
N THR A 4 -10.61 -34.44 21.54
CA THR A 4 -10.66 -35.88 21.27
C THR A 4 -11.01 -36.14 19.80
N GLN A 5 -10.65 -37.31 19.27
CA GLN A 5 -10.85 -37.64 17.85
C GLN A 5 -12.34 -37.62 17.45
N ALA A 6 -13.24 -37.98 18.37
CA ALA A 6 -14.69 -37.92 18.15
C ALA A 6 -15.19 -36.48 18.06
N GLU A 7 -14.77 -35.60 18.98
CA GLU A 7 -15.10 -34.18 18.96
C GLU A 7 -14.57 -33.47 17.71
N ALA A 8 -13.37 -33.86 17.24
CA ALA A 8 -12.81 -33.31 16.01
C ALA A 8 -13.62 -33.70 14.77
N LEU A 9 -14.17 -34.93 14.72
CA LEU A 9 -15.03 -35.40 13.63
C LEU A 9 -16.40 -34.73 13.64
N GLU A 10 -17.02 -34.55 14.81
CA GLU A 10 -18.27 -33.80 14.94
C GLU A 10 -18.10 -32.34 14.51
N LEU A 11 -17.00 -31.71 14.91
CA LEU A 11 -16.66 -30.36 14.50
C LEU A 11 -16.45 -30.30 12.98
N LEU A 12 -15.72 -31.23 12.37
CA LEU A 12 -15.57 -31.31 10.91
C LEU A 12 -16.90 -31.51 10.17
N ALA A 13 -17.80 -32.34 10.69
CA ALA A 13 -19.14 -32.54 10.12
C ALA A 13 -19.97 -31.25 10.18
N LEU A 14 -19.96 -30.56 11.31
CA LEU A 14 -20.58 -29.24 11.49
C LEU A 14 -19.98 -28.21 10.51
N LEU A 15 -18.65 -28.12 10.45
CA LEU A 15 -17.93 -27.22 9.55
C LEU A 15 -18.26 -27.50 8.07
N SER A 16 -18.42 -28.77 7.68
CA SER A 16 -18.79 -29.15 6.30
C SER A 16 -20.22 -28.81 5.91
N SER A 17 -21.11 -28.60 6.89
CA SER A 17 -22.51 -28.20 6.67
C SER A 17 -22.67 -26.69 6.39
N PHE A 18 -21.67 -25.88 6.74
CA PHE A 18 -21.64 -24.45 6.40
C PHE A 18 -21.05 -24.22 5.01
N GLY A 19 -21.60 -23.24 4.28
CA GLY A 19 -20.93 -22.73 3.08
C GLY A 19 -19.55 -22.18 3.42
N LYS A 20 -18.56 -22.39 2.54
CA LYS A 20 -17.14 -22.03 2.78
C LYS A 20 -16.96 -20.62 3.37
N GLU A 21 -17.70 -19.62 2.89
CA GLU A 21 -17.59 -18.25 3.44
C GLU A 21 -18.15 -18.10 4.86
N ALA A 22 -19.34 -18.66 5.13
CA ALA A 22 -19.97 -18.59 6.45
C ALA A 22 -19.10 -19.28 7.52
N LEU A 23 -18.48 -20.40 7.12
CA LEU A 23 -17.50 -21.12 7.92
C LEU A 23 -16.29 -20.25 8.31
N TRP A 24 -15.68 -19.62 7.31
CA TRP A 24 -14.50 -18.77 7.50
C TRP A 24 -14.79 -17.63 8.47
N VAL A 25 -15.95 -16.96 8.32
CA VAL A 25 -16.36 -15.87 9.21
C VAL A 25 -16.59 -16.37 10.64
N ALA A 26 -17.28 -17.50 10.82
CA ALA A 26 -17.55 -18.08 12.13
C ALA A 26 -16.25 -18.48 12.87
N LEU A 27 -15.30 -19.11 12.15
CA LEU A 27 -14.01 -19.49 12.72
C LEU A 27 -13.14 -18.27 13.07
N LEU A 28 -13.21 -17.21 12.27
CA LEU A 28 -12.53 -15.94 12.56
C LEU A 28 -13.10 -15.28 13.82
N GLN A 29 -14.42 -15.23 13.96
CA GLN A 29 -15.11 -14.68 15.13
C GLN A 29 -14.86 -15.50 16.40
N ALA A 30 -14.77 -16.83 16.27
CA ALA A 30 -14.44 -17.73 17.37
C ALA A 30 -12.97 -17.69 17.80
N GLY A 31 -12.13 -16.88 17.13
CA GLY A 31 -10.71 -16.76 17.45
C GLY A 31 -9.91 -18.02 17.15
N CYS A 32 -10.43 -18.90 16.28
CA CYS A 32 -9.77 -20.16 15.91
C CYS A 32 -8.50 -19.96 15.07
N PHE A 33 -8.26 -18.74 14.60
CA PHE A 33 -7.06 -18.36 13.87
C PHE A 33 -6.37 -17.19 14.59
N GLU A 34 -5.07 -17.32 14.81
CA GLU A 34 -4.22 -16.17 15.10
C GLU A 34 -4.06 -15.36 13.80
N THR A 35 -4.91 -14.35 13.62
CA THR A 35 -4.68 -13.39 12.55
C THR A 35 -3.52 -12.48 12.97
N PRO A 36 -2.43 -12.40 12.18
CA PRO A 36 -1.35 -11.49 12.50
C PRO A 36 -1.90 -10.06 12.58
N GLU A 37 -1.53 -9.33 13.63
CA GLU A 37 -1.94 -7.95 13.80
C GLU A 37 -1.49 -7.14 12.58
N ARG A 38 -2.46 -6.48 11.93
CA ARG A 38 -2.18 -5.67 10.76
C ARG A 38 -1.81 -4.26 11.21
N PRO A 39 -0.67 -3.71 10.77
CA PRO A 39 -0.35 -2.31 11.06
C PRO A 39 -1.43 -1.41 10.46
N LEU A 40 -1.91 -0.46 11.27
CA LEU A 40 -2.88 0.53 10.83
C LEU A 40 -2.28 1.35 9.68
N ILE A 41 -3.04 1.47 8.59
CA ILE A 41 -2.67 2.35 7.48
C ILE A 41 -3.31 3.70 7.78
N PRO A 42 -2.52 4.77 7.96
CA PRO A 42 -3.06 6.10 8.18
C PRO A 42 -3.96 6.52 7.01
N ALA A 43 -5.11 7.10 7.32
CA ALA A 43 -6.00 7.70 6.32
C ALA A 43 -5.48 9.08 5.87
N VAL A 44 -4.20 9.13 5.49
CA VAL A 44 -3.52 10.32 4.99
C VAL A 44 -3.28 10.16 3.50
N ARG A 45 -3.34 11.24 2.75
CA ARG A 45 -2.92 11.29 1.34
C ARG A 45 -1.97 12.45 1.19
N LEU A 46 -0.86 12.23 0.49
CA LEU A 46 0.04 13.32 0.18
C LEU A 46 -0.69 14.33 -0.70
N ASN A 47 -0.82 15.56 -0.20
CA ASN A 47 -1.30 16.69 -0.98
C ASN A 47 -0.13 17.65 -1.22
N LEU A 48 0.45 17.58 -2.42
CA LEU A 48 1.59 18.41 -2.78
C LEU A 48 1.22 19.91 -2.81
N GLY A 49 -0.04 20.25 -3.06
CA GLY A 49 -0.51 21.64 -3.06
C GLY A 49 -0.60 22.28 -1.67
N ALA A 50 -0.66 21.46 -0.60
CA ALA A 50 -0.61 21.94 0.78
C ALA A 50 0.79 21.80 1.40
N TYR A 51 1.78 21.38 0.61
CA TYR A 51 3.14 21.11 1.06
C TYR A 51 3.99 22.37 0.97
N CYS A 52 4.78 22.65 2.02
CA CYS A 52 5.69 23.81 2.03
C CYS A 52 6.93 23.51 1.17
N ASP A 53 7.39 24.48 0.36
CA ASP A 53 8.57 24.32 -0.50
C ASP A 53 9.83 23.94 0.30
N ALA A 54 10.04 24.53 1.49
CA ALA A 54 11.18 24.19 2.34
C ALA A 54 11.17 22.72 2.79
N ASN A 55 9.98 22.18 3.09
CA ASN A 55 9.85 20.75 3.42
C ASN A 55 10.04 19.90 2.17
N ALA A 56 9.55 20.35 1.01
CA ALA A 56 9.65 19.63 -0.25
C ALA A 56 11.11 19.44 -0.65
N GLU A 57 11.93 20.49 -0.50
CA GLU A 57 13.37 20.41 -0.77
C GLU A 57 14.08 19.41 0.15
N LEU A 58 13.73 19.37 1.44
CA LEU A 58 14.31 18.40 2.38
C LEU A 58 13.93 16.96 2.05
N ASP A 59 12.65 16.73 1.71
CA ASP A 59 12.12 15.39 1.53
C ASP A 59 12.30 14.84 0.11
N PHE A 60 12.22 15.68 -0.91
CA PHE A 60 12.26 15.30 -2.33
C PHE A 60 13.51 15.79 -3.07
N ARG A 61 14.32 16.69 -2.46
CA ARG A 61 15.41 17.46 -3.12
C ARG A 61 14.95 18.44 -4.19
N PHE A 62 13.64 18.66 -4.30
CA PHE A 62 12.99 19.58 -5.23
C PHE A 62 11.88 20.33 -4.50
N ASP A 63 11.66 21.58 -4.88
CA ASP A 63 10.48 22.35 -4.48
C ASP A 63 9.20 21.75 -5.09
N VAL A 64 8.03 22.22 -4.66
CA VAL A 64 6.73 21.71 -5.15
C VAL A 64 6.61 21.90 -6.67
N ARG A 65 7.14 23.00 -7.21
CA ARG A 65 7.11 23.29 -8.64
C ARG A 65 8.01 22.32 -9.41
N GLY A 66 9.19 22.01 -8.89
CA GLY A 66 10.12 21.04 -9.46
C GLY A 66 9.52 19.63 -9.54
N VAL A 67 8.86 19.17 -8.48
CA VAL A 67 8.15 17.87 -8.49
C VAL A 67 7.07 17.84 -9.58
N ARG A 68 6.27 18.90 -9.71
CA ARG A 68 5.25 19.02 -10.77
C ARG A 68 5.84 19.09 -12.16
N LEU A 69 7.00 19.73 -12.32
CA LEU A 69 7.71 19.76 -13.59
C LEU A 69 8.18 18.36 -13.98
N LEU A 70 8.71 17.59 -13.04
CA LEU A 70 9.11 16.20 -13.29
C LEU A 70 7.94 15.32 -13.72
N VAL A 71 6.76 15.47 -13.11
CA VAL A 71 5.53 14.78 -13.57
C VAL A 71 5.27 15.03 -15.07
N ARG A 72 5.42 16.28 -15.51
CA ARG A 72 5.22 16.66 -16.92
C ARG A 72 6.32 16.11 -17.81
N LEU A 73 7.58 16.15 -17.36
CA LEU A 73 8.73 15.65 -18.11
C LEU A 73 8.69 14.13 -18.27
N PHE A 74 8.23 13.41 -17.26
CA PHE A 74 7.99 11.96 -17.32
C PHE A 74 6.74 11.59 -18.12
N ALA A 75 5.97 12.57 -18.61
CA ALA A 75 4.74 12.37 -19.37
C ALA A 75 3.75 11.42 -18.66
N LEU A 76 3.66 11.51 -17.33
CA LEU A 76 2.83 10.59 -16.55
C LEU A 76 1.33 10.87 -16.76
N PRO A 77 0.48 9.83 -16.77
CA PRO A 77 -0.96 10.01 -16.71
C PRO A 77 -1.36 10.65 -15.38
N ALA A 78 -2.43 11.44 -15.37
CA ALA A 78 -2.89 12.14 -14.16
C ALA A 78 -3.10 11.19 -12.97
N VAL A 79 -3.60 9.98 -13.25
CA VAL A 79 -3.78 8.91 -12.27
C VAL A 79 -3.02 7.67 -12.74
N ILE A 80 -2.23 7.12 -11.85
CA ILE A 80 -1.47 5.89 -12.03
C ILE A 80 -2.27 4.74 -11.42
N GLY A 81 -2.39 3.64 -12.15
CA GLY A 81 -3.05 2.42 -11.70
C GLY A 81 -2.11 1.23 -11.78
N THR A 82 -1.93 0.51 -10.68
CA THR A 82 -1.19 -0.76 -10.66
C THR A 82 -2.12 -1.93 -11.04
N GLU A 83 -1.55 -3.08 -11.39
CA GLU A 83 -2.30 -4.32 -11.67
C GLU A 83 -3.16 -4.77 -10.48
N SER A 84 -2.70 -4.48 -9.25
CA SER A 84 -3.46 -4.72 -8.02
C SER A 84 -4.53 -3.66 -7.73
N ASN A 85 -4.86 -2.82 -8.72
CA ASN A 85 -5.81 -1.71 -8.64
C ASN A 85 -5.48 -0.67 -7.56
N ASP A 86 -4.20 -0.50 -7.20
CA ASP A 86 -3.79 0.65 -6.40
C ASP A 86 -3.77 1.89 -7.31
N ARG A 87 -4.49 2.94 -6.92
CA ARG A 87 -4.57 4.18 -7.69
C ARG A 87 -3.89 5.33 -6.96
N CYS A 88 -2.99 6.05 -7.59
CA CYS A 88 -2.34 7.25 -7.04
C CYS A 88 -2.31 8.39 -8.04
N GLN A 89 -2.22 9.62 -7.55
CA GLN A 89 -1.99 10.79 -8.40
C GLN A 89 -0.55 10.76 -8.92
N ALA A 90 -0.33 11.29 -10.12
CA ALA A 90 1.02 11.39 -10.71
C ALA A 90 2.01 12.13 -9.79
N GLU A 91 1.54 13.21 -9.15
CA GLU A 91 2.32 13.97 -8.17
C GLU A 91 2.71 13.11 -6.96
N GLU A 92 1.78 12.30 -6.45
CA GLU A 92 2.03 11.40 -5.31
C GLU A 92 3.05 10.31 -5.66
N ALA A 93 2.94 9.71 -6.84
CA ALA A 93 3.89 8.69 -7.29
C ALA A 93 5.29 9.26 -7.54
N THR A 94 5.37 10.45 -8.12
CA THR A 94 6.65 11.15 -8.35
C THR A 94 7.28 11.55 -7.03
N ALA A 95 6.50 12.11 -6.11
CA ALA A 95 6.96 12.39 -4.76
C ALA A 95 7.43 11.11 -4.04
N LEU A 96 6.71 9.99 -4.16
CA LEU A 96 7.12 8.69 -3.60
C LEU A 96 8.47 8.22 -4.15
N LEU A 97 8.66 8.33 -5.46
CA LEU A 97 9.92 8.00 -6.12
C LEU A 97 11.05 8.88 -5.56
N LEU A 98 10.87 10.20 -5.59
CA LEU A 98 11.87 11.17 -5.11
C LEU A 98 12.19 10.99 -3.63
N TYR A 99 11.19 10.75 -2.79
CA TYR A 99 11.35 10.53 -1.35
C TYR A 99 12.18 9.30 -1.03
N ARG A 100 12.10 8.26 -1.86
CA ARG A 100 12.88 7.03 -1.71
C ARG A 100 14.29 7.16 -2.26
N LEU A 101 14.50 8.02 -3.26
CA LEU A 101 15.80 8.32 -3.85
C LEU A 101 16.58 9.38 -3.05
N SER A 102 15.89 10.29 -2.37
CA SER A 102 16.50 11.36 -1.57
C SER A 102 17.22 10.79 -0.35
N PHE A 103 16.60 9.80 0.30
CA PHE A 103 17.18 9.02 1.38
C PHE A 103 16.61 7.60 1.39
N LEU A 104 17.45 6.60 1.64
CA LEU A 104 17.03 5.19 1.70
C LEU A 104 16.21 4.93 2.98
N ARG A 105 14.89 5.19 2.92
CA ARG A 105 13.94 4.92 4.01
C ARG A 105 13.24 3.57 3.83
N ARG A 106 12.75 2.98 4.93
CA ARG A 106 11.92 1.77 4.86
C ARG A 106 10.52 2.15 4.35
N LEU A 107 9.87 1.24 3.64
CA LEU A 107 8.48 1.42 3.20
C LEU A 107 7.51 1.63 4.38
N HIS A 108 7.86 1.10 5.55
CA HIS A 108 7.09 1.32 6.76
C HIS A 108 7.05 2.80 7.16
N ASP A 109 8.20 3.47 7.18
CA ASP A 109 8.31 4.87 7.61
C ASP A 109 7.52 5.80 6.67
N MET A 110 7.56 5.48 5.37
CA MET A 110 6.81 6.17 4.32
C MET A 110 5.29 6.00 4.44
N THR A 111 4.80 5.00 5.18
CA THR A 111 3.36 4.76 5.35
C THR A 111 2.68 5.95 6.04
N SER A 112 3.40 6.66 6.92
CA SER A 112 2.91 7.87 7.60
C SER A 112 2.67 9.05 6.64
N THR A 113 3.56 9.23 5.66
CA THR A 113 3.52 10.35 4.71
C THR A 113 2.52 10.14 3.58
N PHE A 114 2.47 8.92 3.03
CA PHE A 114 1.65 8.61 1.86
C PHE A 114 0.30 7.95 2.24
N GLY A 115 0.14 7.48 3.48
CA GLY A 115 -1.04 6.77 3.97
C GLY A 115 -1.42 5.55 3.11
N ARG A 116 -0.40 4.84 2.62
CA ARG A 116 -0.54 3.63 1.80
C ARG A 116 0.15 2.46 2.46
N SER A 117 -0.40 1.28 2.21
CA SER A 117 0.21 0.02 2.66
C SER A 117 1.59 -0.15 2.04
N ARG A 118 2.50 -0.82 2.77
CA ARG A 118 3.85 -1.15 2.27
C ARG A 118 3.81 -1.87 0.91
N PRO A 119 2.91 -2.85 0.66
CA PRO A 119 2.79 -3.47 -0.65
C PRO A 119 2.37 -2.48 -1.75
N ALA A 120 1.42 -1.57 -1.47
CA ALA A 120 0.99 -0.57 -2.44
C ALA A 120 2.13 0.40 -2.78
N LEU A 121 2.88 0.88 -1.78
CA LEU A 121 4.06 1.72 -1.98
C LEU A 121 5.11 1.04 -2.87
N SER A 122 5.37 -0.25 -2.62
CA SER A 122 6.30 -1.03 -3.43
C SER A 122 5.86 -1.15 -4.88
N ARG A 123 4.58 -1.45 -5.14
CA ARG A 123 4.03 -1.59 -6.50
C ARG A 123 4.03 -0.26 -7.25
N ILE A 124 3.67 0.84 -6.60
CA ILE A 124 3.71 2.17 -7.22
C ILE A 124 5.16 2.55 -7.58
N PHE A 125 6.11 2.28 -6.69
CA PHE A 125 7.53 2.51 -6.98
C PHE A 125 8.02 1.70 -8.19
N LEU A 126 7.65 0.42 -8.25
CA LEU A 126 8.02 -0.45 -9.38
C LEU A 126 7.37 0.03 -10.68
N TRP A 127 6.10 0.43 -10.64
CA TRP A 127 5.38 0.96 -11.80
C TRP A 127 6.10 2.19 -12.39
N MET A 128 6.58 3.10 -11.52
CA MET A 128 7.36 4.28 -11.94
C MET A 128 8.67 3.88 -12.63
N GLY A 129 9.33 2.82 -12.16
CA GLY A 129 10.54 2.29 -12.80
C GLY A 129 10.29 1.66 -14.16
N THR A 130 9.16 0.95 -14.32
CA THR A 130 8.82 0.27 -15.59
C THR A 130 8.32 1.23 -16.68
N CYS A 131 7.62 2.31 -16.32
CA CYS A 131 7.16 3.29 -17.28
C CYS A 131 8.29 4.10 -17.94
N SER A 132 9.43 4.25 -17.27
CA SER A 132 10.58 4.97 -17.81
C SER A 132 11.31 4.21 -18.94
N ILE A 133 11.05 2.90 -19.09
CA ILE A 133 11.67 2.07 -20.14
C ILE A 133 10.93 2.21 -21.47
N ALA A 134 9.73 2.79 -21.50
CA ALA A 134 8.96 2.98 -22.74
C ALA A 134 9.30 4.28 -23.50
N ILE A 135 10.27 5.08 -23.04
CA ILE A 135 10.60 6.40 -23.61
C ILE A 135 12.03 6.45 -24.22
N ILE A 136 12.75 5.33 -24.27
CA ILE A 136 14.02 5.21 -25.03
C ILE A 136 13.87 4.09 -26.05
#